data_AF-C5RA92-F1
#
_entry.id   AF-C5RA92-F1
#
_cell.length_a   1.000
_cell.length_b   1.000
_cell.length_c   1.000
_cell.angle_alpha   90.00
_cell.angle_beta   90.00
_cell.angle_gamma   90.00
#
_symmetry.space_group_name_H-M   'P 1'
#
loop_
_entity.id
_entity.type
_entity.pdbx_description
1 polymer ?
#
loop_
_entity_poly.entity_id
_entity_poly.type
_entity_poly.pdbx_seq_one_letter_code
_entity_poly.pdbx_strand_id
1 'polypeptide(L)' 'MPNDLIDPPEDELPWGYTIYGEEIELGELDVREIESGRYLKPEEFERYIKDNSIRVDTEERQ' A
#
# COMPACT_ATOMS: atom_id res chain seq x y z
N MET A 1 32.35 -21.57 25.02
CA MET A 1 30.93 -21.81 24.70
C MET A 1 30.83 -21.60 23.21
N PRO A 2 30.44 -22.60 22.41
CA PRO A 2 30.25 -22.36 20.98
C PRO A 2 29.12 -21.33 20.88
N ASN A 3 29.40 -20.23 20.19
CA ASN A 3 28.47 -19.14 19.98
C ASN A 3 27.11 -19.71 19.57
N ASP A 4 26.10 -19.45 20.38
CA ASP A 4 24.70 -19.61 20.00
C ASP A 4 24.49 -18.80 18.71
N LEU A 5 24.57 -19.49 17.58
CA LEU A 5 24.04 -19.09 16.30
C LEU A 5 22.53 -19.04 16.46
N ILE A 6 22.03 -18.03 17.16
CA ILE A 6 20.66 -17.58 16.97
C ILE A 6 20.72 -16.92 15.60
N ASP A 7 20.44 -17.68 14.54
CA ASP A 7 20.02 -17.05 13.29
C ASP A 7 18.91 -16.05 13.67
N PRO A 8 19.09 -14.75 13.41
CA PRO A 8 18.03 -13.80 13.65
C PRO A 8 16.80 -14.33 12.91
N PRO A 9 15.60 -14.30 13.51
CA PRO A 9 14.42 -14.80 12.83
C PRO A 9 14.34 -14.14 11.44
N GLU A 10 14.35 -14.95 10.38
CA GLU A 10 14.13 -14.53 8.99
C GLU A 10 12.68 -14.08 8.76
N ASP A 11 12.05 -13.47 9.76
CA ASP A 11 10.78 -12.80 9.56
C ASP A 11 11.13 -11.41 9.03
N GLU A 12 11.39 -11.33 7.72
CA GLU A 12 11.43 -10.06 6.99
C GLU A 12 10.08 -9.37 7.22
N LEU A 13 10.04 -8.45 8.19
CA LEU A 13 8.85 -7.68 8.47
C LEU A 13 8.46 -6.93 7.20
N PRO A 14 7.16 -6.84 6.88
CA PRO A 14 6.71 -6.04 5.75
C PRO A 14 7.21 -4.60 5.93
N TRP A 15 7.60 -3.96 4.83
CA TRP A 15 8.00 -2.56 4.81
C TRP A 15 6.89 -1.65 5.35
N GLY A 16 5.65 -2.00 5.06
CA GLY A 16 4.48 -1.31 5.54
C GLY A 16 3.19 -1.98 5.10
N TYR A 17 2.10 -1.22 5.18
CA TYR A 17 0.78 -1.68 4.78
C TYR A 17 0.11 -0.64 3.89
N THR A 18 -0.71 -1.11 2.95
CA THR A 18 -1.56 -0.23 2.12
C THR A 18 -2.72 0.31 2.94
N ILE A 19 -3.44 1.29 2.39
CA ILE A 19 -4.68 1.80 3.02
C ILE A 19 -5.81 0.76 3.09
N TYR A 20 -5.68 -0.36 2.39
CA TYR A 20 -6.62 -1.48 2.44
C TYR A 20 -6.13 -2.63 3.32
N GLY A 21 -4.97 -2.47 3.95
CA GLY A 21 -4.39 -3.45 4.88
C GLY A 21 -3.57 -4.56 4.22
N GLU A 22 -3.21 -4.41 2.95
CA GLU A 22 -2.31 -5.36 2.28
C GLU A 22 -0.86 -5.07 2.68
N GLU A 23 -0.07 -6.12 2.91
CA GLU A 23 1.35 -6.03 3.25
C GLU A 23 2.17 -5.55 2.06
N ILE A 24 3.09 -4.62 2.29
CA ILE A 24 4.05 -4.17 1.27
C ILE A 24 5.40 -4.78 1.61
N GLU A 25 5.94 -5.59 0.70
CA GLU A 25 7.23 -6.25 0.91
C GLU A 25 8.40 -5.28 0.68
N LEU A 26 9.55 -5.57 1.30
CA LEU A 26 10.77 -4.82 1.05
C LEU A 26 11.21 -5.00 -0.41
N GLY A 27 11.34 -3.89 -1.14
CA GLY A 27 11.73 -3.92 -2.55
C GLY A 27 10.56 -4.08 -3.54
N GLU A 28 9.33 -4.14 -3.04
CA GLU A 28 8.14 -4.06 -3.88
C GLU A 28 8.11 -2.73 -4.67
N LEU A 29 7.82 -2.82 -5.97
CA LEU A 29 7.89 -1.70 -6.89
C LEU A 29 6.51 -1.10 -7.17
N ASP A 30 6.49 0.10 -7.72
CA ASP A 30 5.28 0.82 -8.16
C ASP A 30 4.25 1.14 -7.06
N VAL A 31 4.61 0.93 -5.80
CA VAL A 31 3.89 1.43 -4.63
C VAL A 31 3.88 2.96 -4.66
N ARG A 32 2.71 3.57 -4.46
CA ARG A 32 2.53 5.02 -4.44
C ARG A 32 2.04 5.50 -3.09
N GLU A 33 2.62 6.60 -2.64
CA GLU A 33 2.11 7.37 -1.50
C GLU A 33 1.02 8.34 -1.99
N ILE A 34 -0.17 8.25 -1.40
CA ILE A 34 -1.30 9.15 -1.72
C ILE A 34 -1.38 10.36 -0.80
N GLU A 35 -1.03 10.16 0.47
CA GLU A 35 -0.96 11.14 1.54
C GLU A 35 0.12 10.66 2.51
N SER A 36 0.62 11.55 3.37
CA SER A 36 1.74 11.24 4.26
C SER A 36 1.50 9.94 5.06
N GLY A 37 2.30 8.91 4.77
CA GLY A 37 2.22 7.60 5.42
C GLY A 37 1.06 6.69 4.95
N ARG A 38 0.40 7.02 3.85
CA ARG A 38 -0.68 6.21 3.24
C ARG A 38 -0.25 5.73 1.87
N TYR A 39 -0.18 4.41 1.71
CA TYR A 39 0.34 3.77 0.50
C TYR A 39 -0.72 2.95 -0.23
N LEU A 40 -0.52 2.79 -1.53
CA LEU A 40 -1.33 1.95 -2.41
C LEU A 40 -0.41 1.14 -3.34
N LYS A 41 -0.81 -0.09 -3.60
CA LYS A 41 -0.27 -0.93 -4.66
C LYS A 41 -0.99 -0.71 -5.99
N PRO A 42 -0.35 -1.02 -7.13
CA PRO A 42 -0.96 -0.87 -8.46
C PRO A 42 -2.32 -1.56 -8.59
N GLU A 43 -2.49 -2.74 -7.98
CA GLU A 43 -3.71 -3.54 -8.00
C GLU A 43 -4.88 -2.82 -7.31
N GLU A 44 -4.59 -1.90 -6.39
CA GLU A 44 -5.57 -1.18 -5.59
C GLU A 44 -5.99 0.16 -6.21
N PHE A 45 -5.30 0.64 -7.26
CA PHE A 45 -5.54 1.97 -7.81
C PHE A 45 -6.95 2.13 -8.38
N GLU A 46 -7.45 1.14 -9.12
CA GLU A 46 -8.80 1.22 -9.70
C GLU A 46 -9.86 1.29 -8.60
N ARG A 47 -9.68 0.52 -7.53
CA ARG A 47 -10.56 0.53 -6.35
C ARG A 47 -10.50 1.89 -5.67
N TYR A 48 -9.31 2.43 -5.44
CA TYR A 48 -9.11 3.73 -4.81
C TYR A 48 -9.79 4.86 -5.57
N ILE A 49 -9.64 4.89 -6.90
CA ILE A 49 -10.27 5.91 -7.75
C ILE A 49 -11.79 5.83 -7.62
N LYS A 50 -12.38 4.64 -7.63
CA LYS A 50 -13.84 4.47 -7.49
C LYS A 50 -14.32 4.95 -6.12
N ASP A 51 -13.65 4.51 -5.05
CA ASP A 51 -14.03 4.82 -3.67
C ASP A 51 -13.93 6.33 -3.35
N ASN A 52 -12.98 7.04 -3.98
CA ASN A 52 -12.70 8.46 -3.69
C ASN A 52 -13.19 9.41 -4.80
N SER A 53 -13.89 8.88 -5.80
CA SER A 53 -14.50 9.70 -6.85
C SER A 53 -15.89 10.17 -6.44
N ILE A 54 -16.26 11.37 -6.90
CA ILE A 54 -17.64 11.86 -6.82
C ILE A 54 -18.24 11.89 -8.22
N ARG A 55 -19.51 11.52 -8.34
CA ARG A 55 -20.25 11.74 -9.57
C ARG A 55 -20.45 13.23 -9.76
N VAL A 56 -19.82 13.79 -10.78
CA VAL A 56 -20.06 15.16 -11.23
C VAL A 56 -21.06 15.08 -12.37
N ASP A 57 -22.21 15.72 -12.21
CA ASP A 57 -23.13 15.93 -13.32
C ASP A 57 -22.59 17.06 -14.20
N THR A 58 -22.23 16.72 -15.43
CA THR A 58 -21.66 17.67 -16.40
C THR A 58 -22.73 18.24 -17.32
N GLU A 59 -24.01 17.89 -17.16
CA GLU A 59 -25.06 18.52 -17.94
C GLU A 59 -25.23 19.98 -17.50
N GLU A 60 -25.14 20.90 -18.46
CA GLU A 60 -25.45 22.31 -18.22
C GLU A 60 -26.90 22.41 -17.76
N ARG A 61 -27.14 23.06 -16.60
CA ARG A 61 -28.49 23.45 -16.19
C ARG A 61 -28.99 24.49 -17.20
N GLN A 62 -29.79 24.05 -18.16
CA GLN A 62 -30.52 24.95 -19.07
C GLN A 62 -31.55 25.78 -18.33
#